data_AF-A0A967SI27-F1
#
_entry.id   AF-A0A967SI27-F1
#
_cell.length_a   1.000
_cell.length_b   1.000
_cell.length_c   1.000
_cell.angle_alpha   90.00
_cell.angle_beta   90.00
_cell.angle_gamma   90.00
#
_symmetry.space_group_name_H-M   'P 1'
#
loop_
_entity.id
_entity.type
_entity.pdbx_description
1 polymer ?
#
loop_
_entity_poly.entity_id
_entity_poly.type
_entity_poly.pdbx_seq_one_letter_code
_entity_poly.pdbx_strand_id
1 'polypeptide(L)'
;QERLRDQTRTLAQRMVARRVTADTAFQRIAEILPRAAEEMDRAAARLRERDAAGALPPEQRALQQLQRAEAIFREVQVSMGQQGGAGGGATPNAEDLADLFELELDKLQDQYETVNRAAPGRDSTDAAVDETAERLEELARRQQQEIERQRREAARGRGTAGGAEQRQLADQVEEEARRLERLSRDRRQPELRDAARRLRDAAESMRRGAAGSRQGERAVEELREARRLLERSRDQDLRRRARQAAETADRLAGDQERVRREAADLRAAGPGPERAERERRLQVRKQNQRAAVDSLERELRGLAAETGASGQQETARRLRDAAGSISETRVGEKIDFSRQLVGGGAPDEYVRELEEQIQEDLDEVDERLEGIEDTFEDRAEGERAERAIEQAGDLARGLESMRRRGEEARERASGNPRGPGGFNPDAARQGRGEARQRLEDARELRNQLRDQGVGTDEIDAVMRGLERLTDESVYGDMQELIRLQTALADRAKRLELVLRVRLTGEERLRLFLSGDPSVDPEYRALVEEYFRSLSRENGGR
;
A
#
# COMPACT_ATOMS: atom_id res chain seq x y z
N GLN A 1 16.62 -33.90 -4.48
CA GLN A 1 16.83 -34.81 -3.33
C GLN A 1 18.24 -35.38 -3.24
N GLU A 2 18.78 -36.04 -4.27
CA GLU A 2 20.14 -36.60 -4.20
C GLU A 2 21.21 -35.53 -3.88
N ARG A 3 21.08 -34.34 -4.47
CA ARG A 3 21.94 -33.18 -4.16
C ARG A 3 21.88 -32.74 -2.69
N LEU A 4 20.69 -32.73 -2.09
CA LEU A 4 20.45 -32.37 -0.68
C LEU A 4 21.10 -33.40 0.25
N ARG A 5 20.93 -34.67 -0.07
CA ARG A 5 21.56 -35.78 0.64
C ARG A 5 23.09 -35.66 0.62
N ASP A 6 23.66 -35.40 -0.55
CA ASP A 6 25.12 -35.34 -0.72
C ASP A 6 25.71 -34.12 0.00
N GLN A 7 25.01 -33.00 0.01
CA GLN A 7 25.34 -31.82 0.83
C GLN A 7 25.31 -32.16 2.32
N THR A 8 24.23 -32.79 2.80
CA THR A 8 24.08 -33.17 4.21
C THR A 8 25.17 -34.15 4.66
N ARG A 9 25.56 -35.11 3.80
CA ARG A 9 26.69 -36.02 4.06
C ARG A 9 28.04 -35.31 4.10
N THR A 10 28.24 -34.37 3.17
CA THR A 10 29.47 -33.58 3.10
C THR A 10 29.63 -32.74 4.37
N LEU A 11 28.55 -32.12 4.84
CA LEU A 11 28.52 -31.37 6.09
C LEU A 11 28.93 -32.25 7.28
N ALA A 12 28.30 -33.41 7.43
CA ALA A 12 28.61 -34.35 8.50
C ALA A 12 30.07 -34.82 8.47
N GLN A 13 30.60 -35.13 7.28
CA GLN A 13 32.00 -35.54 7.10
C GLN A 13 32.98 -34.43 7.45
N ARG A 14 32.69 -33.17 7.07
CA ARG A 14 33.53 -32.00 7.40
C ARG A 14 33.53 -31.72 8.90
N MET A 15 32.40 -31.87 9.57
CA MET A 15 32.30 -31.74 11.02
C MET A 15 33.14 -32.79 11.75
N VAL A 16 33.11 -34.05 11.29
CA VAL A 16 33.93 -35.13 11.87
C VAL A 16 35.43 -34.93 11.57
N ALA A 17 35.77 -34.54 10.34
CA ALA A 17 37.15 -34.35 9.89
C ALA A 17 37.89 -33.22 10.63
N ARG A 18 37.16 -32.18 11.07
CA ARG A 18 37.70 -31.06 11.85
C ARG A 18 37.93 -31.39 13.33
N ARG A 19 37.80 -32.67 13.71
CA ARG A 19 38.13 -33.25 15.02
C ARG A 19 37.54 -32.44 16.17
N VAL A 20 36.23 -32.59 16.37
CA VAL A 20 35.45 -32.01 17.48
C VAL A 20 35.99 -32.50 18.84
N THR A 21 37.05 -31.87 19.34
CA THR A 21 37.55 -32.09 20.70
C THR A 21 37.22 -30.87 21.55
N ALA A 22 35.97 -30.80 22.02
CA ALA A 22 35.55 -30.23 23.32
C ALA A 22 34.02 -30.01 23.41
N ASP A 23 33.28 -29.91 22.30
CA ASP A 23 31.86 -29.52 22.34
C ASP A 23 30.87 -30.69 22.18
N THR A 24 30.14 -30.96 23.26
CA THR A 24 29.07 -31.97 23.30
C THR A 24 27.89 -31.65 22.36
N ALA A 25 27.74 -30.40 21.93
CA ALA A 25 26.67 -29.97 21.04
C ALA A 25 26.97 -30.26 19.56
N PHE A 26 28.18 -29.95 19.08
CA PHE A 26 28.59 -30.28 17.70
C PHE A 26 28.68 -31.79 17.46
N GLN A 27 29.01 -32.58 18.49
CA GLN A 27 28.93 -34.05 18.42
C GLN A 27 27.50 -34.53 18.19
N ARG A 28 26.52 -33.94 18.90
CA ARG A 28 25.09 -34.26 18.71
C ARG A 28 24.61 -33.88 17.31
N ILE A 29 25.04 -32.74 16.77
CA ILE A 29 24.75 -32.33 15.39
C ILE A 29 25.35 -33.33 14.39
N ALA A 30 26.61 -33.74 14.58
CA ALA A 30 27.28 -34.71 13.71
C ALA A 30 26.63 -36.10 13.71
N GLU A 31 25.89 -36.46 14.77
CA GLU A 31 25.07 -37.69 14.82
C GLU A 31 23.70 -37.56 14.13
N ILE A 32 23.15 -36.35 14.06
CA ILE A 32 21.82 -36.08 13.50
C ILE A 32 21.87 -35.97 11.97
N LEU A 33 22.90 -35.30 11.42
CA LEU A 33 23.02 -35.09 9.97
C LEU A 33 23.04 -36.39 9.15
N PRO A 34 23.74 -37.47 9.54
CA PRO A 34 23.67 -38.75 8.82
C PRO A 34 22.26 -39.34 8.78
N ARG A 35 21.47 -39.16 9.85
CA ARG A 35 20.07 -39.63 9.90
C ARG A 35 19.17 -38.83 8.96
N ALA A 36 19.40 -37.52 8.84
CA ALA A 36 18.72 -36.70 7.84
C ALA A 36 19.04 -37.19 6.42
N ALA A 37 20.33 -37.47 6.14
CA ALA A 37 20.76 -37.99 4.85
C ALA A 37 20.17 -39.39 4.52
N GLU A 38 19.98 -40.26 5.52
CA GLU A 38 19.31 -41.56 5.32
C GLU A 38 17.84 -41.41 4.93
N GLU A 39 17.10 -40.49 5.55
CA GLU A 39 15.72 -40.21 5.18
C GLU A 39 15.64 -39.55 3.78
N MET A 40 16.57 -38.66 3.44
CA MET A 40 16.69 -38.12 2.08
C MET A 40 17.00 -39.21 1.03
N ASP A 41 17.75 -40.25 1.41
CA ASP A 41 18.01 -41.40 0.54
C ASP A 41 16.74 -42.22 0.26
N ARG A 42 15.91 -42.41 1.29
CA ARG A 42 14.60 -43.08 1.14
C ARG A 42 13.65 -42.26 0.29
N ALA A 43 13.63 -40.93 0.46
CA ALA A 43 12.87 -40.02 -0.39
C ALA A 43 13.38 -40.06 -1.84
N ALA A 44 14.70 -40.03 -2.06
CA ALA A 44 15.29 -40.14 -3.38
C ALA A 44 14.95 -41.45 -4.09
N ALA A 45 14.96 -42.59 -3.38
CA ALA A 45 14.56 -43.89 -3.94
C ALA A 45 13.10 -43.88 -4.42
N ARG A 46 12.17 -43.34 -3.61
CA ARG A 46 10.75 -43.18 -3.97
C ARG A 46 10.55 -42.25 -5.17
N LEU A 47 11.31 -41.15 -5.23
CA LEU A 47 11.25 -40.21 -6.35
C LEU A 47 11.82 -40.80 -7.65
N ARG A 48 12.84 -41.66 -7.58
CA ARG A 48 13.34 -42.41 -8.77
C ARG A 48 12.26 -43.33 -9.34
N GLU A 49 11.43 -43.89 -8.48
CA GLU A 49 10.26 -44.71 -8.85
C GLU A 49 9.05 -43.86 -9.31
N ARG A 50 9.21 -42.52 -9.38
CA ARG A 50 8.14 -41.54 -9.67
C ARG A 50 6.99 -41.53 -8.64
N ASP A 51 7.23 -42.05 -7.44
CA ASP A 51 6.27 -42.04 -6.32
C ASP A 51 6.49 -40.80 -5.43
N ALA A 52 5.91 -39.68 -5.84
CA ALA A 52 6.00 -38.43 -5.08
C ALA A 52 5.24 -38.50 -3.73
N ALA A 53 4.12 -39.23 -3.69
CA ALA A 53 3.31 -39.37 -2.48
C ALA A 53 4.00 -40.23 -1.41
N GLY A 54 4.68 -41.30 -1.82
CA GLY A 54 5.50 -42.13 -0.92
C GLY A 54 6.85 -41.52 -0.55
N ALA A 55 7.32 -40.50 -1.28
CA ALA A 55 8.52 -39.74 -0.93
C ALA A 55 8.28 -38.68 0.17
N LEU A 56 7.04 -38.22 0.34
CA LEU A 56 6.67 -37.19 1.32
C LEU A 56 6.98 -37.56 2.78
N PRO A 57 6.64 -38.75 3.29
CA PRO A 57 6.94 -39.14 4.67
C PRO A 57 8.45 -39.16 5.01
N PRO A 58 9.35 -39.76 4.21
CA PRO A 58 10.79 -39.67 4.48
C PRO A 58 11.31 -38.23 4.31
N GLU A 59 10.77 -37.43 3.40
CA GLU A 59 11.14 -36.02 3.24
C GLU A 59 10.86 -35.19 4.50
N GLN A 60 9.66 -35.37 5.09
CA GLN A 60 9.29 -34.69 6.33
C GLN A 60 10.17 -35.10 7.51
N ARG A 61 10.58 -36.37 7.56
CA ARG A 61 11.51 -36.86 8.60
C ARG A 61 12.92 -36.28 8.41
N ALA A 62 13.40 -36.16 7.17
CA ALA A 62 14.67 -35.52 6.87
C ALA A 62 14.67 -34.05 7.36
N LEU A 63 13.59 -33.32 7.07
CA LEU A 63 13.42 -31.94 7.51
C LEU A 63 13.40 -31.82 9.05
N GLN A 64 12.69 -32.71 9.75
CA GLN A 64 12.67 -32.72 11.22
C GLN A 64 14.06 -32.93 11.83
N GLN A 65 14.89 -33.77 11.22
CA GLN A 65 16.27 -33.98 11.69
C GLN A 65 17.13 -32.72 11.44
N LEU A 66 16.99 -32.07 10.29
CA LEU A 66 17.69 -30.81 10.00
C LEU A 66 17.30 -29.69 10.97
N GLN A 67 16.00 -29.54 11.25
CA GLN A 67 15.50 -28.57 12.24
C GLN A 67 16.01 -28.86 13.66
N ARG A 68 16.17 -30.14 14.01
CA ARG A 68 16.75 -30.53 15.30
C ARG A 68 18.25 -30.18 15.38
N ALA A 69 18.99 -30.40 14.29
CA ALA A 69 20.39 -30.00 14.19
C ALA A 69 20.55 -28.47 14.32
N GLU A 70 19.67 -27.71 13.67
CA GLU A 70 19.60 -26.25 13.75
C GLU A 70 19.28 -25.76 15.17
N ALA A 71 18.31 -26.37 15.85
CA ALA A 71 17.96 -25.98 17.22
C ALA A 71 19.14 -26.13 18.18
N ILE A 72 19.92 -27.22 18.04
CA ILE A 72 21.14 -27.44 18.82
C ILE A 72 22.22 -26.40 18.43
N PHE A 73 22.30 -26.03 17.16
CA PHE A 73 23.24 -25.02 16.68
C PHE A 73 22.93 -23.62 17.25
N ARG A 74 21.66 -23.21 17.25
CA ARG A 74 21.24 -21.92 17.84
C ARG A 74 21.54 -21.87 19.34
N GLU A 75 21.42 -22.99 20.05
CA GLU A 75 21.79 -23.08 21.47
C GLU A 75 23.29 -22.83 21.68
N VAL A 76 24.14 -23.34 20.79
CA VAL A 76 25.60 -23.07 20.77
C VAL A 76 25.90 -21.62 20.45
N GLN A 77 25.19 -21.03 19.48
CA GLN A 77 25.36 -19.63 19.11
C GLN A 77 24.99 -18.68 20.26
N VAL A 78 23.92 -18.99 20.99
CA VAL A 78 23.50 -18.22 22.18
C VAL A 78 24.50 -18.38 23.33
N SER A 79 25.04 -19.59 23.56
CA SER A 79 26.02 -19.80 24.62
C SER A 79 27.37 -19.13 24.32
N MET A 80 27.79 -19.09 23.06
CA MET A 80 28.96 -18.32 22.60
C MET A 80 28.72 -16.81 22.67
N GLY A 81 27.53 -16.34 22.26
CA GLY A 81 27.14 -14.92 22.32
C GLY A 81 26.99 -14.39 23.75
N GLN A 82 26.61 -15.23 24.72
CA GLN A 82 26.47 -14.85 26.12
C GLN A 82 27.81 -14.89 26.89
N GLN A 83 28.85 -15.50 26.32
CA GLN A 83 30.21 -15.54 26.86
C GLN A 83 31.17 -14.52 26.21
N GLY A 84 30.66 -13.59 25.39
CA GLY A 84 31.42 -12.53 24.71
C GLY A 84 31.77 -11.32 25.58
N GLY A 85 31.94 -11.50 26.89
CA GLY A 85 32.10 -10.43 27.87
C GLY A 85 33.21 -10.62 28.89
N ALA A 86 34.25 -11.42 28.62
CA ALA A 86 35.53 -11.36 29.33
C ALA A 86 36.51 -12.42 28.79
N GLY A 87 37.70 -11.99 28.38
CA GLY A 87 38.90 -12.84 28.36
C GLY A 87 39.08 -13.72 27.13
N GLY A 88 40.15 -13.42 26.36
CA GLY A 88 40.57 -14.19 25.21
C GLY A 88 40.81 -15.67 25.50
N GLY A 89 40.45 -16.51 24.52
CA GLY A 89 40.67 -17.95 24.57
C GLY A 89 39.60 -18.81 23.90
N ALA A 90 38.68 -18.25 23.09
CA ALA A 90 37.78 -19.06 22.27
C ALA A 90 38.57 -19.73 21.13
N THR A 91 38.36 -21.02 20.97
CA THR A 91 39.09 -21.88 20.03
C THR A 91 38.68 -21.50 18.58
N PRO A 92 39.61 -21.09 17.69
CA PRO A 92 39.29 -20.66 16.33
C PRO A 92 38.53 -21.72 15.50
N ASN A 93 38.73 -23.00 15.83
CA ASN A 93 38.01 -24.10 15.18
C ASN A 93 36.49 -24.11 15.45
N ALA A 94 36.02 -23.54 16.56
CA ALA A 94 34.60 -23.57 16.92
C ALA A 94 33.80 -22.47 16.20
N GLU A 95 34.39 -21.29 16.02
CA GLU A 95 33.87 -20.19 15.20
C GLU A 95 33.87 -20.57 13.71
N ASP A 96 34.98 -21.12 13.18
CA ASP A 96 35.06 -21.62 11.79
C ASP A 96 34.08 -22.77 11.47
N LEU A 97 33.71 -23.55 12.50
CA LEU A 97 32.70 -24.60 12.40
C LEU A 97 31.29 -24.04 12.44
N ALA A 98 31.06 -22.98 13.21
CA ALA A 98 29.79 -22.28 13.26
C ALA A 98 29.49 -21.60 11.92
N ASP A 99 30.45 -20.86 11.37
CA ASP A 99 30.30 -20.20 10.07
C ASP A 99 30.09 -21.21 8.93
N LEU A 100 30.81 -22.34 8.95
CA LEU A 100 30.64 -23.40 7.95
C LEU A 100 29.27 -24.10 8.08
N PHE A 101 28.82 -24.33 9.31
CA PHE A 101 27.53 -24.96 9.55
C PHE A 101 26.37 -24.03 9.18
N GLU A 102 26.45 -22.74 9.52
CA GLU A 102 25.48 -21.71 9.13
C GLU A 102 25.37 -21.61 7.60
N LEU A 103 26.50 -21.53 6.89
CA LEU A 103 26.54 -21.46 5.42
C LEU A 103 25.92 -22.69 4.74
N GLU A 104 26.22 -23.90 5.24
CA GLU A 104 25.65 -25.12 4.65
C GLU A 104 24.20 -25.37 5.07
N LEU A 105 23.80 -24.95 6.28
CA LEU A 105 22.41 -25.04 6.74
C LEU A 105 21.51 -24.04 6.02
N ASP A 106 21.95 -22.81 5.82
CA ASP A 106 21.25 -21.77 5.05
C ASP A 106 21.00 -22.25 3.61
N LYS A 107 22.01 -22.86 2.98
CA LYS A 107 21.87 -23.47 1.66
C LYS A 107 20.91 -24.68 1.61
N LEU A 108 20.80 -25.44 2.68
CA LEU A 108 19.84 -26.54 2.81
C LEU A 108 18.43 -25.99 3.05
N GLN A 109 18.29 -24.98 3.92
CA GLN A 109 17.03 -24.27 4.18
C GLN A 109 16.52 -23.59 2.93
N ASP A 110 17.36 -22.85 2.20
CA ASP A 110 17.01 -22.24 0.93
C ASP A 110 16.52 -23.26 -0.10
N GLN A 111 17.04 -24.49 -0.10
CA GLN A 111 16.57 -25.54 -1.02
C GLN A 111 15.23 -26.16 -0.57
N TYR A 112 14.98 -26.28 0.73
CA TYR A 112 13.68 -26.69 1.26
C TYR A 112 12.63 -25.57 1.15
N GLU A 113 13.04 -24.32 1.33
CA GLU A 113 12.24 -23.13 1.15
C GLU A 113 11.98 -22.84 -0.31
N THR A 114 12.92 -23.05 -1.24
CA THR A 114 12.66 -22.91 -2.69
C THR A 114 11.73 -24.00 -3.20
N VAL A 115 11.77 -25.21 -2.64
CA VAL A 115 10.79 -26.28 -2.95
C VAL A 115 9.43 -26.00 -2.29
N ASN A 116 9.39 -25.36 -1.12
CA ASN A 116 8.15 -24.87 -0.51
C ASN A 116 7.66 -23.52 -1.10
N ARG A 117 8.52 -22.74 -1.78
CA ARG A 117 8.17 -21.53 -2.57
C ARG A 117 7.73 -21.87 -3.99
N ALA A 118 7.98 -23.10 -4.45
CA ALA A 118 7.32 -23.64 -5.63
C ALA A 118 5.81 -23.92 -5.39
N ALA A 119 5.31 -23.69 -4.16
CA ALA A 119 3.90 -23.44 -3.89
C ALA A 119 3.65 -21.90 -3.83
N PRO A 120 2.68 -21.37 -4.60
CA PRO A 120 2.39 -19.94 -4.63
C PRO A 120 1.74 -19.55 -3.30
N GLY A 121 2.51 -18.98 -2.39
CA GLY A 121 2.10 -18.85 -0.98
C GLY A 121 2.21 -17.47 -0.34
N ARG A 122 2.80 -16.47 -1.00
CA ARG A 122 2.86 -15.09 -0.47
C ARG A 122 1.91 -14.09 -1.14
N ASP A 123 1.27 -14.48 -2.26
CA ASP A 123 0.28 -13.64 -2.96
C ASP A 123 -1.17 -13.86 -2.48
N SER A 124 -1.44 -14.83 -1.61
CA SER A 124 -2.82 -15.24 -1.28
C SER A 124 -3.55 -14.27 -0.35
N THR A 125 -2.83 -13.51 0.50
CA THR A 125 -3.44 -12.57 1.45
C THR A 125 -3.68 -11.20 0.81
N ASP A 126 -2.75 -10.70 -0.02
CA ASP A 126 -2.95 -9.47 -0.80
C ASP A 126 -4.04 -9.64 -1.84
N ALA A 127 -3.97 -10.73 -2.61
CA ALA A 127 -5.05 -11.08 -3.55
C ALA A 127 -6.39 -11.28 -2.84
N ALA A 128 -6.38 -11.75 -1.58
CA ALA A 128 -7.60 -11.85 -0.79
C ALA A 128 -8.16 -10.49 -0.37
N VAL A 129 -7.32 -9.52 -0.01
CA VAL A 129 -7.78 -8.16 0.29
C VAL A 129 -8.36 -7.50 -0.96
N ASP A 130 -7.69 -7.64 -2.09
CA ASP A 130 -8.15 -7.11 -3.39
C ASP A 130 -9.47 -7.74 -3.84
N GLU A 131 -9.56 -9.07 -3.78
CA GLU A 131 -10.79 -9.80 -4.09
C GLU A 131 -11.94 -9.37 -3.18
N THR A 132 -11.66 -9.16 -1.88
CA THR A 132 -12.71 -8.64 -0.99
C THR A 132 -13.11 -7.22 -1.39
N ALA A 133 -12.18 -6.32 -1.74
CA ALA A 133 -12.53 -4.98 -2.20
C ALA A 133 -13.42 -5.00 -3.46
N GLU A 134 -13.13 -5.85 -4.44
CA GLU A 134 -13.95 -6.05 -5.63
C GLU A 134 -15.36 -6.59 -5.29
N ARG A 135 -15.42 -7.59 -4.39
CA ARG A 135 -16.70 -8.13 -3.89
C ARG A 135 -17.52 -7.07 -3.17
N LEU A 136 -16.89 -6.18 -2.40
CA LEU A 136 -17.59 -5.07 -1.73
C LEU A 136 -18.21 -4.09 -2.73
N GLU A 137 -17.51 -3.80 -3.83
CA GLU A 137 -18.07 -2.98 -4.91
C GLU A 137 -19.30 -3.64 -5.53
N GLU A 138 -19.21 -4.93 -5.83
CA GLU A 138 -20.34 -5.68 -6.39
C GLU A 138 -21.53 -5.70 -5.42
N LEU A 139 -21.29 -5.98 -4.14
CA LEU A 139 -22.32 -5.99 -3.09
C LEU A 139 -22.98 -4.62 -2.93
N ALA A 140 -22.19 -3.54 -2.96
CA ALA A 140 -22.71 -2.18 -2.89
C ALA A 140 -23.59 -1.85 -4.10
N ARG A 141 -23.16 -2.23 -5.32
CA ARG A 141 -23.94 -2.05 -6.56
C ARG A 141 -25.26 -2.84 -6.50
N ARG A 142 -25.22 -4.11 -6.07
CA ARG A 142 -26.41 -4.96 -5.92
C ARG A 142 -27.38 -4.36 -4.89
N GLN A 143 -26.88 -3.93 -3.74
CA GLN A 143 -27.72 -3.30 -2.71
C GLN A 143 -28.37 -2.01 -3.22
N GLN A 144 -27.67 -1.21 -4.04
CA GLN A 144 -28.24 0.02 -4.62
C GLN A 144 -29.35 -0.29 -5.62
N GLN A 145 -29.19 -1.31 -6.46
CA GLN A 145 -30.24 -1.78 -7.37
C GLN A 145 -31.49 -2.24 -6.61
N GLU A 146 -31.31 -2.94 -5.48
CA GLU A 146 -32.43 -3.38 -4.65
C GLU A 146 -33.19 -2.21 -4.02
N ILE A 147 -32.47 -1.19 -3.53
CA ILE A 147 -33.11 0.03 -3.02
C ILE A 147 -33.93 0.72 -4.12
N GLU A 148 -33.40 0.80 -5.35
CA GLU A 148 -34.12 1.38 -6.48
C GLU A 148 -35.37 0.58 -6.87
N ARG A 149 -35.29 -0.75 -6.84
CA ARG A 149 -36.44 -1.64 -7.07
C ARG A 149 -37.51 -1.42 -6.01
N GLN A 150 -37.13 -1.42 -4.73
CA GLN A 150 -38.04 -1.17 -3.62
C GLN A 150 -38.69 0.22 -3.70
N ARG A 151 -37.94 1.26 -4.11
CA ARG A 151 -38.50 2.60 -4.35
C ARG A 151 -39.55 2.60 -5.46
N ARG A 152 -39.30 1.87 -6.56
CA ARG A 152 -40.25 1.74 -7.68
C ARG A 152 -41.50 0.94 -7.30
N GLU A 153 -41.37 -0.08 -6.45
CA GLU A 153 -42.49 -0.89 -5.97
C GLU A 153 -43.32 -0.18 -4.90
N ALA A 154 -42.66 0.55 -3.99
CA ALA A 154 -43.30 1.45 -3.03
C ALA A 154 -44.09 2.56 -3.75
N ALA A 155 -43.55 3.12 -4.83
CA ALA A 155 -44.27 4.08 -5.68
C ALA A 155 -45.49 3.48 -6.41
N ARG A 156 -45.54 2.15 -6.57
CA ARG A 156 -46.65 1.40 -7.18
C ARG A 156 -47.62 0.79 -6.16
N GLY A 157 -47.44 1.04 -4.86
CA GLY A 157 -48.35 0.59 -3.81
C GLY A 157 -48.37 -0.93 -3.53
N ARG A 158 -47.42 -1.70 -4.07
CA ARG A 158 -47.24 -3.13 -3.73
C ARG A 158 -46.12 -3.26 -2.72
N GLY A 159 -46.47 -3.30 -1.43
CA GLY A 159 -45.50 -3.52 -0.37
C GLY A 159 -45.23 -5.00 -0.12
N THR A 160 -43.99 -5.30 0.26
CA THR A 160 -43.58 -6.48 1.06
C THR A 160 -43.12 -7.74 0.28
N ALA A 161 -42.21 -7.61 -0.70
CA ALA A 161 -41.55 -8.78 -1.33
C ALA A 161 -39.99 -8.82 -1.25
N GLY A 162 -39.31 -7.79 -0.74
CA GLY A 162 -37.83 -7.70 -0.81
C GLY A 162 -37.01 -8.27 0.36
N GLY A 163 -37.63 -8.83 1.40
CA GLY A 163 -36.93 -9.17 2.65
C GLY A 163 -36.04 -10.41 2.63
N ALA A 164 -36.14 -11.27 1.61
CA ALA A 164 -35.30 -12.48 1.49
C ALA A 164 -33.95 -12.18 0.84
N GLU A 165 -33.95 -11.43 -0.27
CA GLU A 165 -32.74 -11.00 -0.97
C GLU A 165 -31.88 -10.08 -0.10
N GLN A 166 -32.50 -9.19 0.66
CA GLN A 166 -31.80 -8.32 1.62
C GLN A 166 -31.08 -9.11 2.73
N ARG A 167 -31.64 -10.25 3.16
CA ARG A 167 -30.99 -11.14 4.14
C ARG A 167 -29.80 -11.86 3.52
N GLN A 168 -29.93 -12.35 2.29
CA GLN A 168 -28.82 -12.99 1.57
C GLN A 168 -27.64 -12.04 1.33
N LEU A 169 -27.92 -10.79 0.95
CA LEU A 169 -26.88 -9.75 0.81
C LEU A 169 -26.19 -9.48 2.15
N ALA A 170 -26.95 -9.39 3.24
CA ALA A 170 -26.39 -9.19 4.57
C ALA A 170 -25.49 -10.37 5.00
N ASP A 171 -25.88 -11.61 4.67
CA ASP A 171 -25.08 -12.80 4.98
C ASP A 171 -23.77 -12.81 4.17
N GLN A 172 -23.78 -12.41 2.89
CA GLN A 172 -22.58 -12.27 2.07
C GLN A 172 -21.61 -11.21 2.64
N VAL A 173 -22.13 -10.04 3.05
CA VAL A 173 -21.30 -8.99 3.67
C VAL A 173 -20.69 -9.49 4.99
N GLU A 174 -21.45 -10.25 5.79
CA GLU A 174 -20.97 -10.84 7.04
C GLU A 174 -19.86 -11.89 6.80
N GLU A 175 -19.95 -12.68 5.73
CA GLU A 175 -18.90 -13.63 5.33
C GLU A 175 -17.60 -12.91 4.95
N GLU A 176 -17.70 -11.84 4.16
CA GLU A 176 -16.54 -10.99 3.81
C GLU A 176 -15.94 -10.31 5.04
N ALA A 177 -16.77 -9.83 5.97
CA ALA A 177 -16.29 -9.26 7.23
C ALA A 177 -15.48 -10.28 8.04
N ARG A 178 -15.93 -11.53 8.11
CA ARG A 178 -15.20 -12.62 8.79
C ARG A 178 -13.91 -12.98 8.07
N ARG A 179 -13.89 -12.92 6.73
CA ARG A 179 -12.69 -13.12 5.93
C ARG A 179 -11.65 -12.06 6.24
N LEU A 180 -12.04 -10.79 6.20
CA LEU A 180 -11.17 -9.67 6.56
C LEU A 180 -10.70 -9.73 8.02
N GLU A 181 -11.53 -10.18 8.95
CA GLU A 181 -11.11 -10.35 10.34
C GLU A 181 -10.03 -11.43 10.50
N ARG A 182 -10.10 -12.52 9.73
CA ARG A 182 -9.02 -13.53 9.69
C ARG A 182 -7.74 -12.93 9.11
N LEU A 183 -7.83 -12.29 7.94
CA LEU A 183 -6.69 -11.62 7.28
C LEU A 183 -6.03 -10.58 8.19
N SER A 184 -6.84 -9.80 8.90
CA SER A 184 -6.36 -8.80 9.86
C SER A 184 -5.66 -9.42 11.06
N ARG A 185 -6.12 -10.57 11.56
CA ARG A 185 -5.44 -11.29 12.66
C ARG A 185 -4.10 -11.83 12.20
N ASP A 186 -4.04 -12.34 10.98
CA ASP A 186 -2.83 -12.90 10.39
C ASP A 186 -1.77 -11.80 10.14
N ARG A 187 -2.17 -10.62 9.63
CA ARG A 187 -1.26 -9.49 9.36
C ARG A 187 -1.08 -8.49 10.50
N ARG A 188 -1.93 -8.53 11.54
CA ARG A 188 -2.00 -7.54 12.62
C ARG A 188 -2.22 -6.10 12.14
N GLN A 189 -2.91 -5.90 11.01
CA GLN A 189 -3.22 -4.56 10.48
C GLN A 189 -4.48 -3.98 11.15
N PRO A 190 -4.39 -2.81 11.82
CA PRO A 190 -5.54 -2.15 12.44
C PRO A 190 -6.58 -1.65 11.42
N GLU A 191 -6.15 -1.20 10.25
CA GLU A 191 -7.03 -0.68 9.18
C GLU A 191 -7.97 -1.78 8.66
N LEU A 192 -7.46 -3.01 8.49
CA LEU A 192 -8.29 -4.16 8.13
C LEU A 192 -9.31 -4.53 9.22
N ARG A 193 -9.02 -4.25 10.51
CA ARG A 193 -10.00 -4.45 11.60
C ARG A 193 -11.13 -3.46 11.50
N ASP A 194 -10.80 -2.21 11.19
CA ASP A 194 -11.79 -1.15 11.06
C ASP A 194 -12.65 -1.37 9.82
N ALA A 195 -12.07 -1.80 8.71
CA ALA A 195 -12.83 -2.25 7.54
C ALA A 195 -13.79 -3.42 7.91
N ALA A 196 -13.30 -4.44 8.62
CA ALA A 196 -14.13 -5.57 9.06
C ALA A 196 -15.26 -5.15 10.03
N ARG A 197 -15.04 -4.11 10.87
CA ARG A 197 -16.10 -3.52 11.71
C ARG A 197 -17.17 -2.85 10.87
N ARG A 198 -16.78 -1.98 9.94
CA ARG A 198 -17.68 -1.29 9.00
C ARG A 198 -18.56 -2.27 8.21
N LEU A 199 -18.00 -3.41 7.78
CA LEU A 199 -18.77 -4.44 7.10
C LEU A 199 -19.82 -5.12 8.00
N ARG A 200 -19.51 -5.36 9.27
CA ARG A 200 -20.51 -5.89 10.21
C ARG A 200 -21.65 -4.90 10.44
N ASP A 201 -21.33 -3.62 10.55
CA ASP A 201 -22.32 -2.56 10.70
C ASP A 201 -23.21 -2.42 9.44
N ALA A 202 -22.62 -2.59 8.26
CA ALA A 202 -23.34 -2.68 6.99
C ALA A 202 -24.29 -3.88 6.96
N ALA A 203 -23.82 -5.08 7.31
CA ALA A 203 -24.63 -6.30 7.35
C ALA A 203 -25.79 -6.17 8.37
N GLU A 204 -25.55 -5.58 9.54
CA GLU A 204 -26.60 -5.33 10.54
C GLU A 204 -27.63 -4.30 10.04
N SER A 205 -27.18 -3.26 9.34
CA SER A 205 -28.07 -2.27 8.71
C SER A 205 -28.93 -2.88 7.61
N MET A 206 -28.38 -3.81 6.81
CA MET A 206 -29.14 -4.57 5.81
C MET A 206 -30.19 -5.48 6.46
N ARG A 207 -29.84 -6.21 7.54
CA ARG A 207 -30.79 -7.05 8.29
C ARG A 207 -31.95 -6.23 8.87
N ARG A 208 -31.66 -5.04 9.39
CA ARG A 208 -32.67 -4.10 9.94
C ARG A 208 -33.45 -3.36 8.84
N GLY A 209 -32.86 -3.20 7.65
CA GLY A 209 -33.43 -2.49 6.51
C GLY A 209 -34.47 -3.26 5.71
N ALA A 210 -34.71 -4.52 6.04
CA ALA A 210 -35.85 -5.29 5.52
C ALA A 210 -37.23 -4.63 5.80
N ALA A 211 -37.28 -3.57 6.62
CA ALA A 211 -38.46 -2.76 6.92
C ALA A 211 -38.41 -1.30 6.40
N GLY A 212 -37.35 -0.81 5.72
CA GLY A 212 -37.31 0.58 5.22
C GLY A 212 -36.07 1.02 4.40
N SER A 213 -36.30 1.92 3.42
CA SER A 213 -35.31 2.44 2.45
C SER A 213 -34.09 3.15 3.08
N ARG A 214 -34.27 3.82 4.23
CA ARG A 214 -33.21 4.63 4.88
C ARG A 214 -32.07 3.77 5.44
N GLN A 215 -32.39 2.56 5.90
CA GLN A 215 -31.42 1.62 6.44
C GLN A 215 -30.59 0.94 5.33
N GLY A 216 -31.18 0.72 4.15
CA GLY A 216 -30.46 0.26 2.97
C GLY A 216 -29.43 1.28 2.47
N GLU A 217 -29.80 2.56 2.47
CA GLU A 217 -28.88 3.65 2.08
C GLU A 217 -27.65 3.72 2.99
N ARG A 218 -27.84 3.59 4.31
CA ARG A 218 -26.73 3.51 5.28
C ARG A 218 -25.82 2.30 5.01
N ALA A 219 -26.39 1.15 4.70
CA ALA A 219 -25.58 -0.04 4.40
C ALA A 219 -24.67 0.16 3.18
N VAL A 220 -25.16 0.85 2.13
CA VAL A 220 -24.33 1.18 0.95
C VAL A 220 -23.19 2.14 1.32
N GLU A 221 -23.46 3.12 2.19
CA GLU A 221 -22.46 4.06 2.66
C GLU A 221 -21.34 3.36 3.46
N GLU A 222 -21.71 2.48 4.39
CA GLU A 222 -20.76 1.68 5.18
C GLU A 222 -19.92 0.74 4.30
N LEU A 223 -20.50 0.12 3.27
CA LEU A 223 -19.75 -0.70 2.30
C LEU A 223 -18.71 0.14 1.52
N ARG A 224 -19.09 1.34 1.08
CA ARG A 224 -18.17 2.25 0.39
C ARG A 224 -17.08 2.75 1.31
N GLU A 225 -17.37 2.99 2.58
CA GLU A 225 -16.37 3.36 3.58
C GLU A 225 -15.39 2.22 3.85
N ALA A 226 -15.89 0.98 4.01
CA ALA A 226 -15.05 -0.20 4.17
C ALA A 226 -14.09 -0.38 2.98
N ARG A 227 -14.59 -0.25 1.74
CA ARG A 227 -13.74 -0.28 0.53
C ARG A 227 -12.66 0.80 0.56
N ARG A 228 -13.00 2.05 0.89
CA ARG A 228 -12.03 3.16 1.02
C ARG A 228 -10.96 2.90 2.10
N LEU A 229 -11.30 2.18 3.16
CA LEU A 229 -10.32 1.76 4.17
C LEU A 229 -9.35 0.70 3.61
N LEU A 230 -9.86 -0.27 2.84
CA LEU A 230 -9.01 -1.29 2.18
C LEU A 230 -8.07 -0.66 1.15
N GLU A 231 -8.56 0.24 0.31
CA GLU A 231 -7.75 0.97 -0.68
C GLU A 231 -6.61 1.75 0.00
N ARG A 232 -6.92 2.49 1.07
CA ARG A 232 -5.89 3.20 1.85
C ARG A 232 -4.85 2.27 2.48
N SER A 233 -5.29 1.14 3.03
CA SER A 233 -4.39 0.13 3.60
C SER A 233 -3.46 -0.43 2.54
N ARG A 234 -3.99 -0.72 1.36
CA ARG A 234 -3.22 -1.20 0.20
C ARG A 234 -2.20 -0.17 -0.25
N ASP A 235 -2.57 1.10 -0.39
CA ASP A 235 -1.64 2.16 -0.81
C ASP A 235 -0.49 2.35 0.20
N GLN A 236 -0.78 2.23 1.50
CA GLN A 236 0.25 2.27 2.54
C GLN A 236 1.20 1.07 2.46
N ASP A 237 0.68 -0.12 2.18
CA ASP A 237 1.49 -1.33 1.98
C ASP A 237 2.38 -1.20 0.75
N LEU A 238 1.84 -0.69 -0.37
CA LEU A 238 2.59 -0.41 -1.60
C LEU A 238 3.71 0.61 -1.36
N ARG A 239 3.43 1.71 -0.66
CA ARG A 239 4.43 2.73 -0.30
C ARG A 239 5.57 2.13 0.53
N ARG A 240 5.26 1.34 1.56
CA ARG A 240 6.30 0.70 2.39
C ARG A 240 7.16 -0.28 1.59
N ARG A 241 6.56 -1.08 0.71
CA ARG A 241 7.29 -2.04 -0.14
C ARG A 241 8.18 -1.31 -1.17
N ALA A 242 7.67 -0.25 -1.79
CA ALA A 242 8.46 0.59 -2.70
C ALA A 242 9.67 1.20 -1.98
N ARG A 243 9.49 1.72 -0.76
CA ARG A 243 10.59 2.18 0.09
C ARG A 243 11.60 1.07 0.38
N GLN A 244 11.13 -0.11 0.77
CA GLN A 244 12.01 -1.25 1.05
C GLN A 244 12.81 -1.70 -0.19
N ALA A 245 12.20 -1.63 -1.38
CA ALA A 245 12.87 -1.89 -2.64
C ALA A 245 13.94 -0.83 -2.93
N ALA A 246 13.64 0.46 -2.72
CA ALA A 246 14.62 1.55 -2.84
C ALA A 246 15.80 1.37 -1.86
N GLU A 247 15.53 1.10 -0.58
CA GLU A 247 16.56 0.78 0.43
C GLU A 247 17.38 -0.48 0.08
N THR A 248 16.84 -1.38 -0.75
CA THR A 248 17.57 -2.55 -1.22
C THR A 248 18.46 -2.21 -2.41
N ALA A 249 18.02 -1.31 -3.31
CA ALA A 249 18.84 -0.79 -4.40
C ALA A 249 20.05 0.01 -3.87
N ASP A 250 19.83 0.95 -2.94
CA ASP A 250 20.88 1.73 -2.27
C ASP A 250 21.93 0.81 -1.63
N ARG A 251 21.47 -0.19 -0.87
CA ARG A 251 22.38 -1.18 -0.28
C ARG A 251 23.15 -1.97 -1.35
N LEU A 252 22.52 -2.36 -2.46
CA LEU A 252 23.21 -3.08 -3.53
C LEU A 252 24.28 -2.22 -4.22
N ALA A 253 24.00 -0.95 -4.48
CA ALA A 253 24.96 0.01 -5.01
C ALA A 253 26.14 0.22 -4.05
N GLY A 254 25.87 0.40 -2.75
CA GLY A 254 26.90 0.52 -1.72
C GLY A 254 27.69 -0.78 -1.49
N ASP A 255 27.06 -1.95 -1.62
CA ASP A 255 27.71 -3.27 -1.57
C ASP A 255 28.66 -3.45 -2.76
N GLN A 256 28.26 -3.02 -3.95
CA GLN A 256 29.07 -3.08 -5.16
C GLN A 256 30.33 -2.22 -5.03
N GLU A 257 30.24 -1.05 -4.41
CA GLU A 257 31.42 -0.20 -4.20
C GLU A 257 32.46 -0.92 -3.33
N ARG A 258 32.00 -1.63 -2.29
CA ARG A 258 32.87 -2.43 -1.42
C ARG A 258 33.46 -3.63 -2.16
N VAL A 259 32.67 -4.30 -3.00
CA VAL A 259 33.11 -5.39 -3.88
C VAL A 259 34.21 -4.92 -4.83
N ARG A 260 34.05 -3.75 -5.46
CA ARG A 260 35.05 -3.16 -6.37
C ARG A 260 36.37 -2.88 -5.64
N ARG A 261 36.32 -2.31 -4.44
CA ARG A 261 37.51 -2.07 -3.60
C ARG A 261 38.19 -3.38 -3.20
N GLU A 262 37.43 -4.36 -2.73
CA GLU A 262 37.96 -5.67 -2.33
C GLU A 262 38.57 -6.44 -3.53
N ALA A 263 37.96 -6.33 -4.72
CA ALA A 263 38.50 -6.90 -5.96
C ALA A 263 39.83 -6.24 -6.37
N ALA A 264 39.96 -4.93 -6.21
CA ALA A 264 41.20 -4.20 -6.47
C ALA A 264 42.31 -4.60 -5.47
N ASP A 265 41.98 -4.66 -4.18
CA ASP A 265 42.90 -5.07 -3.12
C ASP A 265 43.39 -6.53 -3.29
N LEU A 266 42.49 -7.43 -3.69
CA LEU A 266 42.80 -8.84 -3.95
C LEU A 266 43.82 -9.00 -5.09
N ARG A 267 43.79 -8.12 -6.09
CA ARG A 267 44.72 -8.11 -7.22
C ARG A 267 46.05 -7.47 -6.88
N ALA A 268 46.05 -6.42 -6.06
CA ALA A 268 47.27 -5.82 -5.53
C ALA A 268 48.02 -6.77 -4.57
N ALA A 269 47.30 -7.69 -3.91
CA ALA A 269 47.87 -8.69 -3.04
C ALA A 269 48.63 -9.78 -3.83
N GLY A 270 49.86 -10.09 -3.40
CA GLY A 270 50.66 -11.17 -3.95
C GLY A 270 50.03 -12.57 -3.73
N PRO A 271 50.44 -13.59 -4.49
CA PRO A 271 49.93 -14.95 -4.35
C PRO A 271 50.24 -15.52 -2.94
N GLY A 272 49.21 -16.06 -2.26
CA GLY A 272 49.33 -16.61 -0.91
C GLY A 272 48.00 -17.12 -0.34
N PRO A 273 48.03 -17.80 0.83
CA PRO A 273 46.84 -18.37 1.46
C PRO A 273 45.78 -17.31 1.84
N GLU A 274 46.22 -16.14 2.31
CA GLU A 274 45.32 -15.02 2.65
C GLU A 274 44.58 -14.49 1.42
N ARG A 275 45.25 -14.43 0.26
CA ARG A 275 44.64 -14.05 -1.02
C ARG A 275 43.54 -15.04 -1.42
N ALA A 276 43.82 -16.34 -1.32
CA ALA A 276 42.85 -17.39 -1.64
C ALA A 276 41.61 -17.34 -0.72
N GLU A 277 41.77 -16.90 0.52
CA GLU A 277 40.66 -16.73 1.46
C GLU A 277 39.80 -15.49 1.13
N ARG A 278 40.44 -14.35 0.86
CA ARG A 278 39.76 -13.13 0.38
C ARG A 278 39.00 -13.38 -0.91
N GLU A 279 39.60 -14.12 -1.84
CA GLU A 279 38.96 -14.56 -3.09
C GLU A 279 37.67 -15.33 -2.83
N ARG A 280 37.70 -16.33 -1.94
CA ARG A 280 36.50 -17.11 -1.58
C ARG A 280 35.41 -16.25 -0.96
N ARG A 281 35.77 -15.32 -0.06
CA ARG A 281 34.81 -14.38 0.54
C ARG A 281 34.17 -13.48 -0.51
N LEU A 282 34.96 -12.94 -1.43
CA LEU A 282 34.48 -12.10 -2.52
C LEU A 282 33.54 -12.87 -3.46
N GLN A 283 33.84 -14.14 -3.75
CA GLN A 283 32.96 -15.01 -4.53
C GLN A 283 31.60 -15.25 -3.85
N VAL A 284 31.58 -15.48 -2.53
CA VAL A 284 30.34 -15.64 -1.76
C VAL A 284 29.55 -14.33 -1.75
N ARG A 285 30.21 -13.18 -1.53
CA ARG A 285 29.54 -11.87 -1.55
C ARG A 285 28.88 -11.60 -2.91
N LYS A 286 29.58 -11.83 -4.02
CA LYS A 286 29.01 -11.69 -5.37
C LYS A 286 27.85 -12.65 -5.63
N GLN A 287 27.89 -13.86 -5.07
CA GLN A 287 26.76 -14.78 -5.15
C GLN A 287 25.51 -14.25 -4.42
N ASN A 288 25.69 -13.67 -3.24
CA ASN A 288 24.58 -13.09 -2.47
C ASN A 288 24.04 -11.84 -3.17
N GLN A 289 24.93 -11.01 -3.71
CA GLN A 289 24.58 -9.83 -4.49
C GLN A 289 23.74 -10.22 -5.73
N ARG A 290 24.13 -11.28 -6.45
CA ARG A 290 23.36 -11.83 -7.58
C ARG A 290 21.93 -12.18 -7.18
N ALA A 291 21.77 -12.90 -6.07
CA ALA A 291 20.47 -13.33 -5.58
C ALA A 291 19.60 -12.15 -5.12
N ALA A 292 20.21 -11.13 -4.52
CA ALA A 292 19.54 -9.91 -4.11
C ALA A 292 19.06 -9.08 -5.31
N VAL A 293 19.88 -8.93 -6.37
CA VAL A 293 19.48 -8.28 -7.64
C VAL A 293 18.29 -9.01 -8.28
N ASP A 294 18.32 -10.35 -8.32
CA ASP A 294 17.20 -11.17 -8.82
C ASP A 294 15.92 -10.95 -8.01
N SER A 295 16.04 -10.83 -6.69
CA SER A 295 14.89 -10.57 -5.81
C SER A 295 14.32 -9.18 -6.03
N LEU A 296 15.18 -8.17 -6.11
CA LEU A 296 14.81 -6.79 -6.36
C LEU A 296 14.08 -6.65 -7.70
N GLU A 297 14.60 -7.25 -8.78
CA GLU A 297 13.98 -7.22 -10.11
C GLU A 297 12.54 -7.79 -10.10
N ARG A 298 12.34 -8.94 -9.44
CA ARG A 298 11.00 -9.55 -9.30
C ARG A 298 10.07 -8.68 -8.47
N GLU A 299 10.57 -8.13 -7.37
CA GLU A 299 9.80 -7.25 -6.49
C GLU A 299 9.36 -5.98 -7.21
N LEU A 300 10.26 -5.31 -7.92
CA LEU A 300 9.97 -4.11 -8.69
C LEU A 300 8.93 -4.37 -9.79
N ARG A 301 9.02 -5.50 -10.51
CA ARG A 301 7.99 -5.88 -11.51
C ARG A 301 6.62 -6.13 -10.87
N GLY A 302 6.59 -6.82 -9.74
CA GLY A 302 5.35 -7.07 -8.98
C GLY A 302 4.73 -5.76 -8.52
N LEU A 303 5.52 -4.90 -7.88
CA LEU A 303 5.09 -3.58 -7.43
C LEU A 303 4.63 -2.69 -8.58
N ALA A 304 5.32 -2.71 -9.73
CA ALA A 304 4.91 -1.96 -10.92
C ALA A 304 3.54 -2.41 -11.47
N ALA A 305 3.23 -3.70 -11.41
CA ALA A 305 1.93 -4.23 -11.82
C ALA A 305 0.82 -3.83 -10.82
N GLU A 306 1.07 -4.00 -9.53
CA GLU A 306 0.11 -3.69 -8.46
C GLU A 306 -0.20 -2.19 -8.37
N THR A 307 0.83 -1.34 -8.44
CA THR A 307 0.67 0.13 -8.44
C THR A 307 -0.04 0.63 -9.69
N GLY A 308 0.25 0.01 -10.86
CA GLY A 308 -0.44 0.31 -12.11
C GLY A 308 -1.93 -0.02 -12.04
N ALA A 309 -2.28 -1.15 -11.42
CA ALA A 309 -3.68 -1.55 -11.18
C ALA A 309 -4.40 -0.60 -10.20
N SER A 310 -3.70 -0.06 -9.20
CA SER A 310 -4.23 0.97 -8.29
C SER A 310 -4.39 2.36 -8.94
N GLY A 311 -4.05 2.52 -10.23
CA GLY A 311 -4.14 3.80 -10.93
C GLY A 311 -2.94 4.74 -10.74
N GLN A 312 -1.85 4.26 -10.13
CA GLN A 312 -0.62 5.04 -9.91
C GLN A 312 0.35 4.90 -11.10
N GLN A 313 -0.03 5.46 -12.25
CA GLN A 313 0.69 5.24 -13.51
C GLN A 313 2.15 5.73 -13.48
N GLU A 314 2.43 6.85 -12.82
CA GLU A 314 3.80 7.39 -12.72
C GLU A 314 4.70 6.50 -11.86
N THR A 315 4.27 6.17 -10.64
CA THR A 315 4.97 5.24 -9.74
C THR A 315 5.22 3.90 -10.43
N ALA A 316 4.20 3.35 -11.08
CA ALA A 316 4.28 2.09 -11.81
C ALA A 316 5.29 2.14 -12.96
N ARG A 317 5.38 3.28 -13.65
CA ARG A 317 6.37 3.49 -14.71
C ARG A 317 7.78 3.52 -14.15
N ARG A 318 8.06 4.30 -13.10
CA ARG A 318 9.40 4.37 -12.49
C ARG A 318 9.88 2.99 -12.00
N LEU A 319 9.01 2.25 -11.31
CA LEU A 319 9.30 0.89 -10.85
C LEU A 319 9.59 -0.06 -12.01
N ARG A 320 8.84 0.05 -13.11
CA ARG A 320 9.06 -0.75 -14.32
C ARG A 320 10.36 -0.38 -15.03
N ASP A 321 10.68 0.90 -15.10
CA ASP A 321 11.91 1.40 -15.73
C ASP A 321 13.15 0.94 -14.92
N ALA A 322 13.08 0.97 -13.59
CA ALA A 322 14.12 0.42 -12.70
C ALA A 322 14.29 -1.10 -12.89
N ALA A 323 13.20 -1.87 -12.89
CA ALA A 323 13.26 -3.30 -13.19
C ALA A 323 13.76 -3.60 -14.62
N GLY A 324 13.40 -2.73 -15.56
CA GLY A 324 13.83 -2.75 -16.95
C GLY A 324 15.34 -2.63 -17.03
N SER A 325 15.93 -1.60 -16.40
CA SER A 325 17.38 -1.39 -16.36
C SER A 325 18.14 -2.61 -15.84
N ILE A 326 17.71 -3.23 -14.73
CA ILE A 326 18.35 -4.46 -14.20
C ILE A 326 18.41 -5.55 -15.29
N SER A 327 17.30 -5.75 -16.00
CA SER A 327 17.16 -6.81 -16.99
C SER A 327 17.82 -6.50 -18.34
N GLU A 328 17.79 -5.24 -18.78
CA GLU A 328 18.34 -4.79 -20.05
C GLU A 328 19.88 -4.74 -20.02
N THR A 329 20.44 -4.23 -18.92
CA THR A 329 21.89 -4.19 -18.68
C THR A 329 22.45 -5.54 -18.25
N ARG A 330 21.57 -6.47 -17.85
CA ARG A 330 21.89 -7.83 -17.41
C ARG A 330 22.86 -7.84 -16.21
N VAL A 331 22.61 -6.96 -15.24
CA VAL A 331 23.42 -6.80 -14.01
C VAL A 331 23.70 -8.13 -13.34
N GLY A 332 22.68 -8.98 -13.25
CA GLY A 332 22.82 -10.32 -12.69
C GLY A 332 23.86 -11.17 -13.41
N GLU A 333 23.80 -11.23 -14.74
CA GLU A 333 24.77 -11.97 -15.56
C GLU A 333 26.18 -11.40 -15.43
N LYS A 334 26.32 -10.07 -15.38
CA LYS A 334 27.59 -9.38 -15.16
C LYS A 334 28.20 -9.73 -13.80
N ILE A 335 27.40 -9.76 -12.73
CA ILE A 335 27.85 -10.18 -11.39
C ILE A 335 28.31 -11.64 -11.38
N ASP A 336 27.53 -12.54 -12.01
CA ASP A 336 27.89 -13.95 -12.12
C ASP A 336 29.18 -14.17 -12.91
N PHE A 337 29.33 -13.43 -14.01
CA PHE A 337 30.52 -13.46 -14.84
C PHE A 337 31.73 -12.90 -14.10
N SER A 338 31.59 -11.74 -13.45
CA SER A 338 32.61 -11.16 -12.58
C SER A 338 33.06 -12.15 -11.50
N ARG A 339 32.13 -12.83 -10.83
CA ARG A 339 32.42 -13.85 -9.80
C ARG A 339 33.33 -14.96 -10.33
N GLN A 340 33.13 -15.41 -11.57
CA GLN A 340 33.98 -16.43 -12.20
C GLN A 340 35.38 -15.90 -12.48
N LEU A 341 35.52 -14.60 -12.81
CA LEU A 341 36.79 -13.95 -13.11
C LEU A 341 37.63 -13.66 -11.85
N VAL A 342 37.02 -13.56 -10.67
CA VAL A 342 37.76 -13.33 -9.41
C VAL A 342 38.83 -14.42 -9.17
N GLY A 343 38.59 -15.65 -9.63
CA GLY A 343 39.54 -16.76 -9.47
C GLY A 343 40.42 -17.11 -10.67
N GLY A 344 40.38 -16.30 -11.74
CA GLY A 344 41.08 -16.61 -13.01
C GLY A 344 41.96 -15.47 -13.52
N GLY A 345 42.99 -15.81 -14.30
CA GLY A 345 44.02 -14.90 -14.84
C GLY A 345 43.56 -13.89 -15.91
N ALA A 346 42.37 -13.32 -15.74
CA ALA A 346 41.86 -12.24 -16.57
C ALA A 346 42.63 -10.93 -16.31
N PRO A 347 42.91 -10.13 -17.37
CA PRO A 347 43.59 -8.84 -17.22
C PRO A 347 42.92 -7.91 -16.19
N ASP A 348 43.72 -7.11 -15.48
CA ASP A 348 43.26 -6.19 -14.44
C ASP A 348 42.30 -5.12 -14.94
N GLU A 349 42.58 -4.55 -16.11
CA GLU A 349 41.72 -3.54 -16.74
C GLU A 349 40.32 -4.10 -17.02
N TYR A 350 40.23 -5.34 -17.50
CA TYR A 350 38.95 -5.95 -17.86
C TYR A 350 38.02 -6.15 -16.65
N VAL A 351 38.58 -6.58 -15.52
CA VAL A 351 37.77 -6.74 -14.29
C VAL A 351 37.42 -5.40 -13.67
N ARG A 352 38.32 -4.40 -13.72
CA ARG A 352 37.96 -3.05 -13.26
C ARG A 352 36.81 -2.47 -14.07
N GLU A 353 36.88 -2.56 -15.40
CA GLU A 353 35.82 -2.09 -16.29
C GLU A 353 34.50 -2.81 -16.01
N LEU A 354 34.54 -4.13 -15.80
CA LEU A 354 33.33 -4.89 -15.46
C LEU A 354 32.76 -4.50 -14.09
N GLU A 355 33.58 -4.30 -13.05
CA GLU A 355 33.10 -3.83 -11.74
C GLU A 355 32.54 -2.40 -11.81
N GLU A 356 33.11 -1.54 -12.65
CA GLU A 356 32.62 -0.18 -12.92
C GLU A 356 31.27 -0.23 -13.65
N GLN A 357 31.12 -1.06 -14.67
CA GLN A 357 29.81 -1.25 -15.34
C GLN A 357 28.73 -1.76 -14.38
N ILE A 358 29.05 -2.74 -13.52
CA ILE A 358 28.09 -3.22 -12.52
C ILE A 358 27.73 -2.11 -11.52
N GLN A 359 28.69 -1.27 -11.14
CA GLN A 359 28.43 -0.11 -10.28
C GLN A 359 27.48 0.87 -10.96
N GLU A 360 27.80 1.28 -12.20
CA GLU A 360 26.97 2.20 -12.99
C GLU A 360 25.55 1.67 -13.17
N ASP A 361 25.39 0.37 -13.48
CA ASP A 361 24.05 -0.22 -13.64
C ASP A 361 23.25 -0.19 -12.32
N LEU A 362 23.90 -0.42 -11.16
CA LEU A 362 23.23 -0.42 -9.85
C LEU A 362 22.91 0.99 -9.37
N ASP A 363 23.81 1.95 -9.62
CA ASP A 363 23.57 3.37 -9.35
C ASP A 363 22.37 3.87 -10.18
N GLU A 364 22.26 3.46 -11.44
CA GLU A 364 21.12 3.83 -12.31
C GLU A 364 19.78 3.24 -11.82
N VAL A 365 19.79 2.10 -11.12
CA VAL A 365 18.59 1.54 -10.49
C VAL A 365 18.23 2.31 -9.23
N ASP A 366 19.23 2.65 -8.42
CA ASP A 366 19.06 3.46 -7.21
C ASP A 366 18.49 4.86 -7.54
N GLU A 367 19.09 5.57 -8.50
CA GLU A 367 18.63 6.87 -8.98
C GLU A 367 17.17 6.86 -9.46
N ARG A 368 16.72 5.78 -10.09
CA ARG A 368 15.32 5.65 -10.54
C ARG A 368 14.33 5.42 -9.41
N LEU A 369 14.80 4.85 -8.30
CA LEU A 369 14.01 4.59 -7.10
C LEU A 369 14.12 5.72 -6.08
N GLU A 370 15.10 6.62 -6.25
CA GLU A 370 15.21 7.85 -5.48
C GLU A 370 13.92 8.68 -5.61
N GLY A 371 13.40 9.16 -4.48
CA GLY A 371 12.16 9.92 -4.44
C GLY A 371 10.90 9.14 -4.86
N ILE A 372 10.94 7.80 -4.91
CA ILE A 372 9.73 7.01 -5.21
C ILE A 372 8.64 7.21 -4.16
N GLU A 373 8.99 7.56 -2.92
CA GLU A 373 8.02 7.91 -1.87
C GLU A 373 7.24 9.18 -2.21
N ASP A 374 7.88 10.13 -2.90
CA ASP A 374 7.26 11.41 -3.27
C ASP A 374 6.14 11.18 -4.29
N THR A 375 6.27 10.21 -5.20
CA THR A 375 5.21 9.91 -6.16
C THR A 375 3.95 9.34 -5.50
N PHE A 376 4.07 8.68 -4.35
CA PHE A 376 2.92 8.28 -3.53
C PHE A 376 2.32 9.47 -2.79
N GLU A 377 3.17 10.41 -2.33
CA GLU A 377 2.75 11.61 -1.61
C GLU A 377 1.98 12.57 -2.51
N ASP A 378 2.53 12.88 -3.69
CA ASP A 378 1.95 13.75 -4.71
C ASP A 378 0.54 13.29 -5.10
N ARG A 379 0.35 11.97 -5.25
CA ARG A 379 -0.96 11.39 -5.51
C ARG A 379 -1.91 11.60 -4.33
N ALA A 380 -1.46 11.28 -3.12
CA ALA A 380 -2.29 11.41 -1.93
C ALA A 380 -2.70 12.87 -1.68
N GLU A 381 -1.80 13.82 -1.96
CA GLU A 381 -2.08 15.25 -1.96
C GLU A 381 -3.09 15.63 -3.05
N GLY A 382 -2.93 15.14 -4.27
CA GLY A 382 -3.89 15.32 -5.37
C GLY A 382 -5.30 14.84 -5.01
N GLU A 383 -5.44 13.65 -4.41
CA GLU A 383 -6.73 13.12 -3.97
C GLU A 383 -7.35 13.92 -2.81
N ARG A 384 -6.53 14.43 -1.88
CA ARG A 384 -7.00 15.32 -0.81
C ARG A 384 -7.48 16.66 -1.38
N ALA A 385 -6.74 17.20 -2.34
CA ALA A 385 -7.10 18.42 -3.05
C ALA A 385 -8.42 18.28 -3.82
N GLU A 386 -8.59 17.20 -4.57
CA GLU A 386 -9.83 16.90 -5.31
C GLU A 386 -11.04 16.78 -4.38
N ARG A 387 -10.91 16.06 -3.26
CA ARG A 387 -11.97 15.95 -2.25
C ARG A 387 -12.34 17.30 -1.64
N ALA A 388 -11.36 18.15 -1.32
CA ALA A 388 -11.62 19.48 -0.76
C ALA A 388 -12.39 20.37 -1.76
N ILE A 389 -12.06 20.29 -3.06
CA ILE A 389 -12.76 21.00 -4.13
C ILE A 389 -14.18 20.45 -4.30
N GLU A 390 -14.36 19.13 -4.28
CA GLU A 390 -15.67 18.48 -4.38
C GLU A 390 -16.60 18.91 -3.24
N GLN A 391 -16.11 18.87 -2.00
CA GLN A 391 -16.84 19.33 -0.81
C GLN A 391 -17.21 20.81 -0.90
N ALA A 392 -16.30 21.65 -1.37
CA ALA A 392 -16.59 23.07 -1.59
C ALA A 392 -17.67 23.29 -2.67
N GLY A 393 -17.63 22.50 -3.75
CA GLY A 393 -18.65 22.53 -4.80
C GLY A 393 -20.02 22.02 -4.31
N ASP A 394 -20.05 20.99 -3.47
CA ASP A 394 -21.29 20.52 -2.82
C ASP A 394 -21.87 21.58 -1.88
N LEU A 395 -21.02 22.25 -1.11
CA LEU A 395 -21.41 23.36 -0.26
C LEU A 395 -22.00 24.51 -1.09
N ALA A 396 -21.35 24.87 -2.20
CA ALA A 396 -21.83 25.90 -3.13
C ALA A 396 -23.19 25.54 -3.75
N ARG A 397 -23.34 24.31 -4.25
CA ARG A 397 -24.62 23.80 -4.79
C ARG A 397 -25.72 23.76 -3.73
N GLY A 398 -25.38 23.38 -2.51
CA GLY A 398 -26.31 23.36 -1.37
C GLY A 398 -26.82 24.76 -1.03
N LEU A 399 -25.93 25.75 -0.95
CA LEU A 399 -26.27 27.15 -0.69
C LEU A 399 -27.07 27.79 -1.83
N GLU A 400 -26.74 27.45 -3.08
CA GLU A 400 -27.48 27.86 -4.27
C GLU A 400 -28.92 27.31 -4.27
N SER A 401 -29.11 26.06 -3.85
CA SER A 401 -30.43 25.46 -3.68
C SER A 401 -31.26 26.18 -2.60
N MET A 402 -30.63 26.60 -1.49
CA MET A 402 -31.29 27.40 -0.45
C MET A 402 -31.69 28.78 -0.96
N ARG A 403 -30.82 29.44 -1.72
CA ARG A 403 -31.10 30.73 -2.36
C ARG A 403 -32.32 30.64 -3.27
N ARG A 404 -32.34 29.66 -4.18
CA ARG A 404 -33.45 29.46 -5.13
C ARG A 404 -34.79 29.24 -4.41
N ARG A 405 -34.80 28.46 -3.33
CA ARG A 405 -36.01 28.27 -2.50
C ARG A 405 -36.48 29.56 -1.84
N GLY A 406 -35.55 30.40 -1.36
CA GLY A 406 -35.87 31.71 -0.78
C GLY A 406 -36.48 32.66 -1.81
N GLU A 407 -35.94 32.69 -3.02
CA GLU A 407 -36.45 33.47 -4.16
C GLU A 407 -37.85 33.00 -4.59
N GLU A 408 -38.06 31.69 -4.75
CA GLU A 408 -39.39 31.11 -5.05
C GLU A 408 -40.43 31.46 -3.98
N ALA A 409 -40.04 31.44 -2.69
CA ALA A 409 -40.93 31.80 -1.59
C ALA A 409 -41.31 33.29 -1.64
N ARG A 410 -40.40 34.17 -2.06
CA ARG A 410 -40.66 35.59 -2.29
C ARG A 410 -41.60 35.82 -3.47
N GLU A 411 -41.38 35.13 -4.59
CA GLU A 411 -42.21 35.26 -5.79
C GLU A 411 -43.66 34.83 -5.51
N ARG A 412 -43.84 33.70 -4.81
CA ARG A 412 -45.16 33.22 -4.35
C ARG A 412 -45.84 34.21 -3.40
N ALA A 413 -45.09 34.89 -2.53
CA ALA A 413 -45.62 35.92 -1.63
C ALA A 413 -46.02 37.20 -2.37
N SER A 414 -45.35 37.55 -3.48
CA SER A 414 -45.67 38.73 -4.29
C SER A 414 -46.89 38.54 -5.21
N GLY A 415 -47.25 37.30 -5.54
CA GLY A 415 -48.30 36.96 -6.50
C GLY A 415 -49.73 36.86 -5.94
N ASN A 416 -49.95 36.84 -4.61
CA ASN A 416 -51.29 36.68 -4.03
C ASN A 416 -51.53 37.57 -2.78
N PRO A 417 -52.13 38.77 -2.93
CA PRO A 417 -52.28 39.76 -1.84
C PRO A 417 -53.29 39.43 -0.73
N ARG A 418 -53.93 38.25 -0.72
CA ARG A 418 -55.07 37.93 0.18
C ARG A 418 -54.92 36.63 1.00
N GLY A 419 -53.75 36.01 1.04
CA GLY A 419 -53.46 34.90 1.97
C GLY A 419 -52.92 35.42 3.31
N PRO A 420 -53.10 34.70 4.44
CA PRO A 420 -52.55 35.12 5.74
C PRO A 420 -51.03 35.32 5.63
N GLY A 421 -50.57 36.57 5.67
CA GLY A 421 -49.18 36.98 5.51
C GLY A 421 -48.31 36.68 6.71
N GLY A 422 -48.32 35.44 7.19
CA GLY A 422 -47.49 34.95 8.29
C GLY A 422 -46.42 33.99 7.79
N PHE A 423 -45.19 34.19 8.27
CA PHE A 423 -44.07 33.28 8.07
C PHE A 423 -44.47 31.84 8.41
N ASN A 424 -44.20 30.87 7.51
CA ASN A 424 -44.48 29.47 7.83
C ASN A 424 -43.45 28.97 8.86
N PRO A 425 -43.83 28.68 10.12
CA PRO A 425 -42.89 28.26 11.17
C PRO A 425 -42.15 26.97 10.80
N ASP A 426 -42.76 26.14 9.97
CA ASP A 426 -42.15 24.89 9.49
C ASP A 426 -41.05 25.15 8.47
N ALA A 427 -41.17 26.17 7.63
CA ALA A 427 -40.13 26.57 6.68
C ALA A 427 -38.91 27.16 7.40
N ALA A 428 -39.12 27.95 8.46
CA ALA A 428 -38.03 28.47 9.31
C ALA A 428 -37.32 27.35 10.09
N ARG A 429 -38.06 26.36 10.61
CA ARG A 429 -37.47 25.18 11.24
C ARG A 429 -36.65 24.36 10.25
N GLN A 430 -37.18 24.12 9.06
CA GLN A 430 -36.49 23.38 8.00
C GLN A 430 -35.22 24.11 7.54
N GLY A 431 -35.29 25.41 7.28
CA GLY A 431 -34.14 26.21 6.86
C GLY A 431 -33.00 26.23 7.88
N ARG A 432 -33.33 26.34 9.18
CA ARG A 432 -32.33 26.25 10.25
C ARG A 432 -31.69 24.88 10.35
N GLY A 433 -32.47 23.82 10.14
CA GLY A 433 -31.95 22.45 10.10
C GLY A 433 -30.93 22.26 8.99
N GLU A 434 -31.26 22.74 7.78
CA GLU A 434 -30.34 22.70 6.64
C GLU A 434 -29.09 23.57 6.88
N ALA A 435 -29.24 24.79 7.43
CA ALA A 435 -28.12 25.65 7.76
C ALA A 435 -27.14 25.01 8.77
N ARG A 436 -27.66 24.28 9.78
CA ARG A 436 -26.82 23.53 10.73
C ARG A 436 -26.05 22.41 10.06
N GLN A 437 -26.70 21.65 9.17
CA GLN A 437 -26.05 20.58 8.43
C GLN A 437 -24.91 21.14 7.55
N ARG A 438 -25.18 22.21 6.80
CA ARG A 438 -24.14 22.88 5.99
C ARG A 438 -23.01 23.48 6.82
N LEU A 439 -23.31 23.93 8.05
CA LEU A 439 -22.29 24.42 8.96
C LEU A 439 -21.37 23.30 9.47
N GLU A 440 -21.90 22.09 9.65
CA GLU A 440 -21.10 20.90 9.95
C GLU A 440 -20.21 20.52 8.76
N ASP A 441 -20.78 20.44 7.54
CA ASP A 441 -20.03 20.21 6.30
C ASP A 441 -18.86 21.22 6.16
N ALA A 442 -19.16 22.51 6.39
CA ALA A 442 -18.18 23.58 6.31
C ALA A 442 -17.08 23.51 7.38
N ARG A 443 -17.40 23.06 8.59
CA ARG A 443 -16.42 22.84 9.68
C ARG A 443 -15.47 21.69 9.36
N GLU A 444 -16.00 20.60 8.78
CA GLU A 444 -15.19 19.48 8.34
C GLU A 444 -14.20 19.94 7.26
N LEU A 445 -14.70 20.60 6.21
CA LEU A 445 -13.86 21.14 5.14
C LEU A 445 -12.79 22.10 5.69
N ARG A 446 -13.15 23.01 6.61
CA ARG A 446 -12.19 23.94 7.24
C ARG A 446 -11.06 23.18 7.95
N ASN A 447 -11.39 22.14 8.70
CA ASN A 447 -10.37 21.36 9.40
C ASN A 447 -9.43 20.67 8.41
N GLN A 448 -9.97 20.05 7.35
CA GLN A 448 -9.17 19.43 6.29
C GLN A 448 -8.24 20.44 5.59
N LEU A 449 -8.73 21.64 5.27
CA LEU A 449 -7.93 22.70 4.67
C LEU A 449 -6.81 23.17 5.60
N ARG A 450 -7.10 23.31 6.89
CA ARG A 450 -6.11 23.69 7.91
C ARG A 450 -5.00 22.66 8.05
N ASP A 451 -5.36 21.37 8.05
CA ASP A 451 -4.38 20.27 8.13
C ASP A 451 -3.46 20.23 6.91
N GLN A 452 -3.97 20.68 5.75
CA GLN A 452 -3.21 20.80 4.50
C GLN A 452 -2.45 22.14 4.37
N GLY A 453 -2.49 23.02 5.38
CA GLY A 453 -1.85 24.33 5.32
C GLY A 453 -2.51 25.31 4.32
N VAL A 454 -3.73 25.02 3.87
CA VAL A 454 -4.49 25.86 2.93
C VAL A 454 -5.22 26.95 3.71
N GLY A 455 -5.15 28.20 3.23
CA GLY A 455 -5.81 29.34 3.89
C GLY A 455 -7.34 29.17 3.99
N THR A 456 -7.90 29.45 5.16
CA THR A 456 -9.31 29.16 5.51
C THR A 456 -10.26 30.37 5.44
N ASP A 457 -9.77 31.54 5.01
CA ASP A 457 -10.53 32.81 5.10
C ASP A 457 -11.92 32.74 4.44
N GLU A 458 -11.99 32.13 3.26
CA GLU A 458 -13.22 31.99 2.48
C GLU A 458 -14.22 31.03 3.15
N ILE A 459 -13.76 29.88 3.66
CA ILE A 459 -14.62 28.92 4.35
C ILE A 459 -15.09 29.49 5.70
N ASP A 460 -14.24 30.24 6.41
CA ASP A 460 -14.62 30.93 7.64
C ASP A 460 -15.69 32.01 7.38
N ALA A 461 -15.64 32.69 6.23
CA ALA A 461 -16.67 33.65 5.82
C ALA A 461 -18.01 33.01 5.47
N VAL A 462 -17.99 31.80 4.90
CA VAL A 462 -19.19 30.98 4.67
C VAL A 462 -19.77 30.49 6.00
N MET A 463 -18.93 29.97 6.90
CA MET A 463 -19.35 29.52 8.24
C MET A 463 -20.05 30.61 9.04
N ARG A 464 -19.51 31.84 9.06
CA ARG A 464 -20.15 32.98 9.76
C ARG A 464 -21.55 33.30 9.23
N GLY A 465 -21.79 33.16 7.93
CA GLY A 465 -23.12 33.39 7.37
C GLY A 465 -24.07 32.23 7.66
N LEU A 466 -23.58 30.98 7.63
CA LEU A 466 -24.34 29.80 8.01
C LEU A 466 -24.75 29.83 9.49
N GLU A 467 -23.87 30.29 10.38
CA GLU A 467 -24.18 30.51 11.79
C GLU A 467 -25.35 31.49 11.98
N ARG A 468 -25.36 32.60 11.24
CA ARG A 468 -26.49 33.55 11.25
C ARG A 468 -27.78 32.92 10.72
N LEU A 469 -27.71 32.04 9.73
CA LEU A 469 -28.87 31.28 9.26
C LEU A 469 -29.37 30.23 10.28
N THR A 470 -28.65 29.95 11.36
CA THR A 470 -29.18 29.10 12.43
C THR A 470 -30.08 29.88 13.40
N ASP A 471 -30.03 31.21 13.38
CA ASP A 471 -30.82 32.09 14.25
C ASP A 471 -32.25 32.27 13.72
N GLU A 472 -33.24 32.12 14.60
CA GLU A 472 -34.66 32.25 14.25
C GLU A 472 -35.03 33.66 13.79
N SER A 473 -34.36 34.68 14.33
CA SER A 473 -34.66 36.09 14.04
C SER A 473 -34.41 36.45 12.58
N VAL A 474 -33.49 35.77 11.89
CA VAL A 474 -33.22 36.00 10.46
C VAL A 474 -34.40 35.59 9.60
N TYR A 475 -35.17 34.60 10.03
CA TYR A 475 -36.42 34.18 9.40
C TYR A 475 -37.59 35.10 9.78
N GLY A 476 -37.40 36.12 10.61
CA GLY A 476 -38.40 37.17 10.82
C GLY A 476 -38.42 38.21 9.71
N ASP A 477 -37.30 38.36 8.99
CA ASP A 477 -37.10 39.36 7.93
C ASP A 477 -36.73 38.69 6.61
N MET A 478 -37.72 38.59 5.71
CA MET A 478 -37.56 37.93 4.42
C MET A 478 -36.51 38.61 3.52
N GLN A 479 -36.34 39.93 3.61
CA GLN A 479 -35.35 40.63 2.79
C GLN A 479 -33.94 40.36 3.29
N GLU A 480 -33.75 40.36 4.61
CA GLU A 480 -32.47 40.01 5.22
C GLU A 480 -32.09 38.54 4.96
N LEU A 481 -33.06 37.62 5.07
CA LEU A 481 -32.85 36.21 4.77
C LEU A 481 -32.34 35.99 3.34
N ILE A 482 -32.99 36.60 2.34
CA ILE A 482 -32.61 36.47 0.93
C ILE A 482 -31.23 37.07 0.69
N ARG A 483 -30.96 38.28 1.21
CA ARG A 483 -29.63 38.90 1.10
C ARG A 483 -28.54 38.02 1.66
N LEU A 484 -28.77 37.41 2.82
CA LEU A 484 -27.81 36.53 3.46
C LEU A 484 -27.60 35.24 2.65
N GLN A 485 -28.69 34.63 2.14
CA GLN A 485 -28.61 33.44 1.29
C GLN A 485 -27.88 33.70 -0.04
N THR A 486 -28.15 34.84 -0.69
CA THR A 486 -27.43 35.25 -1.91
C THR A 486 -25.94 35.45 -1.62
N ALA A 487 -25.61 36.22 -0.58
CA ALA A 487 -24.21 36.46 -0.22
C ALA A 487 -23.45 35.17 0.15
N LEU A 488 -24.12 34.19 0.75
CA LEU A 488 -23.54 32.89 1.07
C LEU A 488 -23.28 32.03 -0.17
N ALA A 489 -24.25 31.96 -1.09
CA ALA A 489 -24.08 31.24 -2.35
C ALA A 489 -22.89 31.78 -3.15
N ASP A 490 -22.77 33.11 -3.25
CA ASP A 490 -21.65 33.76 -3.94
C ASP A 490 -20.31 33.49 -3.26
N ARG A 491 -20.24 33.54 -1.93
CA ARG A 491 -19.01 33.22 -1.17
C ARG A 491 -18.59 31.76 -1.33
N ALA A 492 -19.53 30.82 -1.36
CA ALA A 492 -19.20 29.42 -1.54
C ALA A 492 -18.72 29.12 -2.96
N LYS A 493 -19.29 29.76 -4.00
CA LYS A 493 -18.76 29.70 -5.37
C LYS A 493 -17.32 30.25 -5.43
N ARG A 494 -17.03 31.36 -4.73
CA ARG A 494 -15.67 31.92 -4.64
C ARG A 494 -14.71 30.98 -3.91
N LEU A 495 -15.13 30.39 -2.80
CA LEU A 495 -14.34 29.37 -2.09
C LEU A 495 -13.96 28.22 -3.03
N GLU A 496 -14.93 27.63 -3.73
CA GLU A 496 -14.68 26.55 -4.69
C GLU A 496 -13.64 26.97 -5.74
N LEU A 497 -13.78 28.18 -6.30
CA LEU A 497 -12.84 28.73 -7.27
C LEU A 497 -11.42 28.89 -6.68
N VAL A 498 -11.30 29.50 -5.50
CA VAL A 498 -10.01 29.72 -4.83
C VAL A 498 -9.31 28.40 -4.55
N LEU A 499 -10.05 27.40 -4.06
CA LEU A 499 -9.52 26.07 -3.82
C LEU A 499 -9.07 25.40 -5.11
N ARG A 500 -9.90 25.46 -6.17
CA ARG A 500 -9.55 24.88 -7.47
C ARG A 500 -8.28 25.51 -8.04
N VAL A 501 -8.13 26.84 -7.96
CA VAL A 501 -6.90 27.52 -8.40
C VAL A 501 -5.70 27.11 -7.55
N ARG A 502 -5.81 27.18 -6.22
CA ARG A 502 -4.69 26.92 -5.31
C ARG A 502 -4.22 25.46 -5.34
N LEU A 503 -5.14 24.52 -5.51
CA LEU A 503 -4.86 23.09 -5.34
C LEU A 503 -4.65 22.34 -6.65
N THR A 504 -5.16 22.84 -7.79
CA THR A 504 -4.95 22.19 -9.10
C THR A 504 -4.06 22.98 -10.06
N GLY A 505 -3.74 24.23 -9.73
CA GLY A 505 -2.97 25.14 -10.58
C GLY A 505 -3.80 25.77 -11.71
N GLU A 506 -3.32 26.90 -12.24
CA GLU A 506 -4.04 27.69 -13.25
C GLU A 506 -4.28 26.94 -14.58
N GLU A 507 -3.35 26.06 -14.98
CA GLU A 507 -3.41 25.35 -16.26
C GLU A 507 -4.55 24.32 -16.31
N ARG A 508 -4.75 23.56 -15.22
CA ARG A 508 -5.89 22.62 -15.12
C ARG A 508 -7.22 23.35 -15.05
N LEU A 509 -7.27 24.52 -14.42
CA LEU A 509 -8.46 25.36 -14.41
C LEU A 509 -8.83 25.85 -15.83
N ARG A 510 -7.83 26.28 -16.63
CA ARG A 510 -8.06 26.67 -18.03
C ARG A 510 -8.56 25.51 -18.88
N LEU A 511 -8.00 24.30 -18.71
CA LEU A 511 -8.46 23.09 -19.37
C LEU A 511 -9.92 22.75 -19.01
N PHE A 512 -10.29 22.81 -17.72
CA PHE A 512 -11.66 22.61 -17.24
C PHE A 512 -12.65 23.59 -17.88
N LEU A 513 -12.29 24.87 -17.96
CA LEU A 513 -13.14 25.93 -18.53
C LEU A 513 -13.31 25.80 -20.05
N SER A 514 -12.28 25.28 -20.74
CA SER A 514 -12.27 25.11 -22.20
C SER A 514 -12.95 23.81 -22.66
N GLY A 515 -12.95 22.76 -21.83
CA GLY A 515 -13.41 21.42 -22.19
C GLY A 515 -14.87 21.14 -21.86
N ASP A 516 -15.50 21.89 -20.94
CA ASP A 516 -16.87 21.60 -20.49
C ASP A 516 -17.86 22.72 -20.87
N PRO A 517 -18.77 22.49 -21.85
CA PRO A 517 -19.80 23.46 -22.22
C PRO A 517 -20.87 23.65 -21.14
N SER A 518 -20.94 22.80 -20.11
CA SER A 518 -21.95 22.84 -19.05
C SER A 518 -21.62 23.73 -17.84
N VAL A 519 -20.44 24.38 -17.83
CA VAL A 519 -20.06 25.33 -16.77
C VAL A 519 -20.96 26.56 -16.80
N ASP A 520 -21.56 26.87 -15.64
CA ASP A 520 -22.48 28.00 -15.43
C ASP A 520 -21.85 29.34 -15.90
N PRO A 521 -22.55 30.15 -16.71
CA PRO A 521 -22.10 31.50 -17.09
C PRO A 521 -21.71 32.40 -15.91
N GLU A 522 -22.40 32.30 -14.77
CA GLU A 522 -22.05 33.05 -13.54
C GLU A 522 -20.68 32.61 -13.00
N TYR A 523 -20.38 31.31 -13.05
CA TYR A 523 -19.09 30.77 -12.61
C TYR A 523 -17.95 31.22 -13.53
N ARG A 524 -18.18 31.26 -14.86
CA ARG A 524 -17.21 31.81 -15.81
C ARG A 524 -16.90 33.29 -15.54
N ALA A 525 -17.92 34.09 -15.23
CA ALA A 525 -17.73 35.50 -14.90
C ALA A 525 -16.90 35.70 -13.61
N LEU A 526 -17.15 34.89 -12.58
CA LEU A 526 -16.36 34.90 -11.33
C LEU A 526 -14.89 34.56 -11.58
N VAL A 527 -14.62 33.59 -12.45
CA VAL A 527 -13.26 33.21 -12.86
C VAL A 527 -12.56 34.36 -13.57
N GLU A 528 -13.22 35.00 -14.54
CA GLU A 528 -12.67 36.15 -15.27
C GLU A 528 -12.35 37.33 -14.33
N GLU A 529 -13.22 37.61 -13.37
CA GLU A 529 -13.03 38.65 -12.37
C GLU A 529 -11.83 38.36 -11.46
N TYR A 530 -11.68 37.11 -11.01
CA TYR A 530 -10.57 36.65 -10.18
C TYR A 530 -9.21 36.77 -10.89
N PHE A 531 -9.10 36.33 -12.15
CA PHE A 531 -7.85 36.49 -12.91
C PHE A 531 -7.57 37.96 -13.25
N ARG A 532 -8.62 38.77 -13.46
CA ARG A 532 -8.48 40.22 -13.67
C ARG A 532 -7.97 40.93 -12.41
N SER A 533 -8.40 40.52 -11.21
CA SER A 533 -7.87 41.09 -9.95
C SER A 533 -6.42 40.69 -9.69
N LEU A 534 -6.07 39.41 -9.92
CA LEU A 534 -4.69 38.92 -9.81
C LEU A 534 -3.73 39.64 -10.77
N SER A 535 -4.17 39.89 -12.01
CA SER A 535 -3.37 40.62 -13.00
C SER A 535 -3.14 42.09 -12.63
N ARG A 536 -4.07 42.71 -11.89
CA ARG A 536 -3.90 44.07 -11.35
C ARG A 536 -2.98 44.12 -10.14
N GLU A 537 -2.96 43.08 -9.32
CA GLU A 537 -2.04 42.94 -8.17
C GLU A 537 -0.60 42.64 -8.62
N ASN A 538 -0.42 41.80 -9.64
CA ASN A 538 0.90 41.45 -10.17
C ASN A 538 1.47 42.45 -11.19
N GLY A 539 0.63 43.25 -11.86
CA GLY A 539 1.05 44.28 -12.81
C GLY A 539 1.47 45.62 -12.19
N GLY A 540 1.50 45.73 -10.86
CA GLY A 540 1.84 46.93 -10.11
C GLY A 540 3.20 46.92 -9.41
N ARG A 541 4.09 45.97 -9.75
CA ARG A 541 5.48 45.91 -9.24
C ARG A 541 6.49 46.30 -10.31
#